data_AF-A0A959CWZ8-F1
#
_entry.id   AF-A0A959CWZ8-F1
#
_cell.length_a   1.000
_cell.length_b   1.000
_cell.length_c   1.000
_cell.angle_alpha   90.00
_cell.angle_beta   90.00
_cell.angle_gamma   90.00
#
_symmetry.space_group_name_H-M   'P 1'
#
loop_
_entity.id
_entity.type
_entity.pdbx_description
1 polymer ?
#
loop_
_entity_poly.entity_id
_entity_poly.type
_entity_poly.pdbx_seq_one_letter_code
_entity_poly.pdbx_strand_id
1 'polypeptide(L)'
;MSFQISTRPGRYGATAAPVRTLSRRLFSALSFVALFLLLSSTCLSGQTYETTGLSSDWDDPGAWSCSGDGCVAAPNPGYKIQNSNVIIRHDIHYSSNIPVRVLKKGSVTILDGAKFTLDSKITIYKTGSLAISNGALEAEYGVINEKGDVILENALLQANANVLNKGDLTLSNSCIDLFDGNFINTTSLDGQGSVRTRDGNVINAGAWSPDVSYCASGITYNVPVAEDCGATDGLCNCLITNCDILPGYSPTIKVNNPTGSELTSLGQTYDPNGDPPSESIYRINNNEEVLIEIVVLEGKYNDVLNFLAGYGIGPNDFYDDRINTVSDELLITVFFPISGLANLAQQTNIINFARPVSPGLNNAGLISSQGDQAQGSPLGRLGWKLSGQGIRVGVISDSYASNAQARDNDITNGDLPGQENPVVVARDYPFGLASDEGRAMLQIVHDVAPEA
;
A
#
# COMPACT_ATOMS: atom_id res chain seq x y z
N MET A 1 27.06 41.89 63.92
CA MET A 1 28.18 41.18 63.27
C MET A 1 27.73 40.79 61.89
N SER A 2 28.19 41.53 60.88
CA SER A 2 27.90 41.31 59.47
C SER A 2 29.17 40.74 58.82
N PHE A 3 29.04 39.75 57.95
CA PHE A 3 30.09 39.36 57.02
C PHE A 3 29.49 39.25 55.62
N GLN A 4 29.94 40.16 54.75
CA GLN A 4 29.80 40.09 53.29
C GLN A 4 30.88 39.17 52.73
N ILE A 5 30.56 38.39 51.69
CA ILE A 5 31.55 37.82 50.79
C ILE A 5 31.18 38.18 49.35
N SER A 6 32.22 38.66 48.66
CA SER A 6 32.26 39.32 47.36
C SER A 6 32.37 38.31 46.21
N THR A 7 31.74 38.64 45.08
CA THR A 7 31.76 37.90 43.82
C THR A 7 32.98 38.24 42.96
N ARG A 8 33.65 37.22 42.38
CA ARG A 8 34.40 37.33 41.11
C ARG A 8 34.12 36.09 40.24
N PRO A 9 33.88 36.25 38.92
CA PRO A 9 33.57 35.13 38.03
C PRO A 9 34.83 34.60 37.32
N GLY A 10 34.96 33.26 37.29
CA GLY A 10 35.97 32.54 36.51
C GLY A 10 35.38 31.95 35.23
N ARG A 11 35.97 32.31 34.10
CA ARG A 11 35.78 31.72 32.76
C ARG A 11 36.11 30.23 32.76
N TYR A 12 35.25 29.39 32.16
CA TYR A 12 35.65 28.23 31.37
C TYR A 12 34.72 28.08 30.16
N GLY A 13 35.32 27.79 29.01
CA GLY A 13 34.77 28.00 27.68
C GLY A 13 33.72 26.98 27.23
N ALA A 14 32.78 27.49 26.43
CA ALA A 14 31.86 26.68 25.63
C ALA A 14 32.58 26.27 24.34
N THR A 15 32.84 24.98 24.16
CA THR A 15 33.06 24.36 22.85
C THR A 15 31.70 24.07 22.23
N ALA A 16 31.41 24.74 21.12
CA ALA A 16 30.20 24.53 20.34
C ALA A 16 30.20 23.12 19.71
N ALA A 17 29.20 22.30 20.03
CA ALA A 17 28.87 21.11 19.26
C ALA A 17 28.02 21.52 18.04
N PRO A 18 28.25 20.94 16.84
CA PRO A 18 27.53 21.34 15.65
C PRO A 18 26.09 20.82 15.68
N VAL A 19 25.15 21.73 15.40
CA VAL A 19 23.74 21.46 15.15
C VAL A 19 23.65 20.58 13.89
N ARG A 20 23.30 19.29 14.07
CA ARG A 20 22.86 18.44 12.95
C ARG A 20 21.46 18.87 12.54
N THR A 21 21.35 19.64 11.47
CA THR A 21 20.11 19.89 10.75
C THR A 21 19.65 18.59 10.09
N LEU A 22 18.68 17.90 10.70
CA LEU A 22 17.91 16.85 10.04
C LEU A 22 16.93 17.52 9.07
N SER A 23 17.37 17.77 7.83
CA SER A 23 16.44 18.01 6.74
C SER A 23 15.88 16.66 6.28
N ARG A 24 14.80 16.19 6.93
CA ARG A 24 13.94 15.17 6.32
C ARG A 24 13.22 15.85 5.15
N ARG A 25 13.73 15.64 3.94
CA ARG A 25 12.96 15.93 2.73
C ARG A 25 11.79 14.94 2.71
N LEU A 26 10.59 15.40 3.05
CA LEU A 26 9.36 14.78 2.57
C LEU A 26 9.34 14.99 1.06
N PHE A 27 9.86 14.02 0.30
CA PHE A 27 9.41 13.83 -1.06
C PHE A 27 8.16 12.96 -0.97
N SER A 28 7.00 13.56 -1.24
CA SER A 28 5.83 12.78 -1.61
C SER A 28 6.22 11.93 -2.82
N ALA A 29 6.13 10.61 -2.70
CA ALA A 29 6.27 9.69 -3.81
C ALA A 29 5.11 9.94 -4.79
N LEU A 30 5.26 10.90 -5.68
CA LEU A 30 4.56 10.86 -6.95
C LEU A 30 5.16 9.66 -7.70
N SER A 31 4.32 8.70 -8.10
CA SER A 31 4.75 7.61 -8.99
C SER A 31 5.54 8.20 -10.16
N PHE A 32 6.77 7.71 -10.36
CA PHE A 32 7.64 8.20 -11.43
C PHE A 32 7.01 7.95 -12.80
N VAL A 33 6.14 6.94 -12.90
CA VAL A 33 5.33 6.63 -14.08
C VAL A 33 4.22 7.67 -14.31
N ALA A 34 3.59 8.20 -13.25
CA ALA A 34 2.64 9.30 -13.37
C ALA A 34 3.31 10.60 -13.86
N LEU A 35 4.55 10.88 -13.42
CA LEU A 35 5.36 11.99 -13.92
C LEU A 35 5.81 11.76 -15.38
N PHE A 36 6.11 10.51 -15.75
CA PHE A 36 6.42 10.10 -17.12
C PHE A 36 5.22 10.30 -18.07
N LEU A 37 4.02 9.91 -17.64
CA LEU A 37 2.76 10.17 -18.36
C LEU A 37 2.47 11.67 -18.48
N LEU A 38 2.67 12.46 -17.42
CA LEU A 38 2.48 13.92 -17.43
C LEU A 38 3.48 14.65 -18.34
N LEU A 39 4.75 14.23 -18.41
CA LEU A 39 5.78 14.82 -19.29
C LEU A 39 5.62 14.43 -20.76
N SER A 40 4.92 13.33 -21.05
CA SER A 40 4.57 12.92 -22.42
C SER A 40 3.44 13.75 -23.06
N SER A 41 2.74 14.57 -22.28
CA SER A 41 1.53 15.27 -22.73
C SER A 41 1.77 16.59 -23.51
N THR A 42 3.00 16.87 -23.95
CA THR A 42 3.23 17.95 -24.93
C THR A 42 2.98 17.45 -26.35
N CYS A 43 1.76 17.71 -26.82
CA CYS A 43 1.22 17.49 -28.17
C CYS A 43 2.28 17.51 -29.30
N LEU A 44 2.52 16.35 -29.97
CA LEU A 44 2.71 16.22 -31.43
C LEU A 44 2.71 14.74 -31.91
N SER A 45 1.64 14.37 -32.63
CA SER A 45 1.43 13.21 -33.55
C SER A 45 2.37 11.99 -33.45
N GLY A 46 2.09 11.07 -32.52
CA GLY A 46 2.66 9.72 -32.52
C GLY A 46 1.56 8.67 -32.40
N GLN A 47 1.74 7.51 -33.05
CA GLN A 47 0.81 6.38 -32.93
C GLN A 47 0.86 5.82 -31.52
N THR A 48 -0.30 5.55 -30.92
CA THR A 48 -0.37 4.86 -29.63
C THR A 48 -1.05 3.52 -29.82
N TYR A 49 -0.34 2.45 -29.47
CA TYR A 49 -0.81 1.07 -29.49
C TYR A 49 -1.06 0.63 -28.06
N GLU A 50 -2.24 0.10 -27.77
CA GLU A 50 -2.62 -0.40 -26.45
C GLU A 50 -3.18 -1.81 -26.56
N THR A 51 -2.76 -2.73 -25.68
CA THR A 51 -3.23 -4.12 -25.78
C THR A 51 -4.73 -4.24 -25.46
N THR A 52 -5.45 -5.01 -26.27
CA THR A 52 -6.90 -5.23 -26.13
C THR A 52 -7.26 -6.38 -25.21
N GLY A 53 -6.32 -7.31 -24.98
CA GLY A 53 -6.55 -8.58 -24.30
C GLY A 53 -7.25 -9.64 -25.17
N LEU A 54 -7.52 -9.37 -26.44
CA LEU A 54 -8.17 -10.32 -27.36
C LEU A 54 -7.19 -11.36 -27.94
N SER A 55 -5.91 -11.03 -27.95
CA SER A 55 -4.82 -11.88 -28.43
C SER A 55 -3.55 -11.55 -27.65
N SER A 56 -2.71 -12.56 -27.45
CA SER A 56 -1.41 -12.45 -26.79
C SER A 56 -0.24 -12.45 -27.78
N ASP A 57 -0.51 -12.47 -29.09
CA ASP A 57 0.52 -12.43 -30.13
C ASP A 57 0.80 -10.97 -30.53
N TRP A 58 2.05 -10.51 -30.36
CA TRP A 58 2.47 -9.16 -30.71
C TRP A 58 2.21 -8.80 -32.18
N ASP A 59 2.36 -9.77 -33.10
CA ASP A 59 2.21 -9.51 -34.52
C ASP A 59 0.74 -9.58 -34.98
N ASP A 60 -0.17 -10.07 -34.12
CA ASP A 60 -1.61 -10.10 -34.40
C ASP A 60 -2.23 -8.69 -34.27
N PRO A 61 -2.82 -8.12 -35.35
CA PRO A 61 -3.60 -6.89 -35.29
C PRO A 61 -4.68 -6.87 -34.21
N GLY A 62 -5.29 -8.03 -33.90
CA GLY A 62 -6.33 -8.16 -32.88
C GLY A 62 -5.84 -7.89 -31.46
N ALA A 63 -4.53 -8.02 -31.21
CA ALA A 63 -3.93 -7.72 -29.92
C ALA A 63 -3.89 -6.23 -29.60
N TRP A 64 -4.07 -5.34 -30.59
CA TRP A 64 -3.80 -3.90 -30.45
C TRP A 64 -5.00 -3.02 -30.81
N SER A 65 -5.30 -2.08 -29.91
CA SER A 65 -6.03 -0.86 -30.22
C SER A 65 -5.03 0.21 -30.62
N CYS A 66 -5.16 0.77 -31.82
CA CYS A 66 -4.28 1.84 -32.29
C CYS A 66 -5.03 3.17 -32.38
N SER A 67 -4.43 4.23 -31.86
CA SER A 67 -4.91 5.61 -31.99
C SER A 67 -3.81 6.54 -32.53
N GLY A 68 -4.22 7.62 -33.21
CA GLY A 68 -3.33 8.54 -33.93
C GLY A 68 -3.25 8.28 -35.44
N ASP A 69 -2.39 9.03 -36.14
CA ASP A 69 -2.30 8.97 -37.59
C ASP A 69 -1.56 7.70 -38.07
N GLY A 70 -2.13 6.99 -39.05
CA GLY A 70 -1.45 5.87 -39.74
C GLY A 70 -1.73 4.45 -39.20
N CYS A 71 -2.62 4.31 -38.21
CA CYS A 71 -3.01 3.01 -37.64
C CYS A 71 -3.56 1.99 -38.65
N VAL A 72 -4.15 2.44 -39.77
CA VAL A 72 -4.67 1.54 -40.82
C VAL A 72 -3.55 0.84 -41.59
N ALA A 73 -2.39 1.51 -41.74
CA ALA A 73 -1.24 0.98 -42.48
C ALA A 73 -0.28 0.17 -41.58
N ALA A 74 -0.35 0.39 -40.27
CA ALA A 74 0.42 -0.31 -39.25
C ALA A 74 -0.53 -0.67 -38.10
N PRO A 75 -1.19 -1.83 -38.16
CA PRO A 75 -2.18 -2.21 -37.16
C PRO A 75 -1.56 -2.76 -35.87
N ASN A 76 -0.24 -3.01 -35.87
CA ASN A 76 0.53 -3.42 -34.70
C ASN A 76 1.81 -2.54 -34.59
N PRO A 77 2.50 -2.54 -33.45
CA PRO A 77 3.65 -1.66 -33.23
C PRO A 77 4.88 -1.98 -34.09
N GLY A 78 4.97 -3.21 -34.61
CA GLY A 78 6.18 -3.75 -35.25
C GLY A 78 7.39 -3.79 -34.31
N TYR A 79 8.58 -4.05 -34.86
CA TYR A 79 9.83 -4.18 -34.09
C TYR A 79 10.63 -2.86 -33.96
N LYS A 80 10.23 -1.80 -34.68
CA LYS A 80 10.86 -0.47 -34.63
C LYS A 80 9.89 0.53 -34.03
N ILE A 81 9.99 0.75 -32.72
CA ILE A 81 9.12 1.64 -31.98
C ILE A 81 9.74 3.04 -32.05
N GLN A 82 9.19 3.91 -32.89
CA GLN A 82 9.73 5.24 -33.17
C GLN A 82 8.59 6.24 -33.37
N ASN A 83 8.63 7.37 -32.64
CA ASN A 83 7.51 8.32 -32.60
C ASN A 83 6.16 7.63 -32.30
N SER A 84 6.19 6.61 -31.44
CA SER A 84 5.04 5.79 -31.11
C SER A 84 5.11 5.35 -29.66
N ASN A 85 3.94 5.20 -29.03
CA ASN A 85 3.80 4.71 -27.68
C ASN A 85 3.18 3.31 -27.72
N VAL A 86 3.77 2.36 -27.02
CA VAL A 86 3.23 1.01 -26.86
C VAL A 86 2.89 0.82 -25.40
N ILE A 87 1.61 0.58 -25.12
CA ILE A 87 1.04 0.41 -23.78
C ILE A 87 0.55 -1.03 -23.67
N ILE A 88 1.12 -1.79 -22.74
CA ILE A 88 0.87 -3.21 -22.53
C ILE A 88 0.17 -3.35 -21.18
N ARG A 89 -1.14 -3.63 -21.19
CA ARG A 89 -1.98 -3.90 -20.01
C ARG A 89 -2.43 -5.36 -19.91
N HIS A 90 -2.06 -6.16 -20.89
CA HIS A 90 -2.39 -7.58 -21.00
C HIS A 90 -1.16 -8.30 -21.53
N ASP A 91 -1.00 -9.57 -21.15
CA ASP A 91 0.14 -10.37 -21.56
C ASP A 91 0.30 -10.41 -23.08
N ILE A 92 1.52 -10.16 -23.53
CA ILE A 92 1.86 -10.14 -24.95
C ILE A 92 3.19 -10.84 -25.17
N HIS A 93 3.25 -11.67 -26.20
CA HIS A 93 4.42 -12.45 -26.60
C HIS A 93 4.85 -12.04 -27.99
N TYR A 94 6.11 -11.62 -28.11
CA TYR A 94 6.76 -11.37 -29.38
C TYR A 94 7.70 -12.54 -29.70
N SER A 95 7.22 -13.44 -30.55
CA SER A 95 7.91 -14.70 -30.89
C SER A 95 8.93 -14.56 -32.03
N SER A 96 9.09 -13.36 -32.59
CA SER A 96 10.05 -13.09 -33.66
C SER A 96 11.46 -12.95 -33.11
N ASN A 97 12.45 -13.47 -33.83
CA ASN A 97 13.87 -13.34 -33.48
C ASN A 97 14.47 -11.95 -33.83
N ILE A 98 13.69 -11.07 -34.44
CA ILE A 98 14.15 -9.73 -34.83
C ILE A 98 14.15 -8.83 -33.59
N PRO A 99 15.29 -8.20 -33.23
CA PRO A 99 15.35 -7.36 -32.03
C PRO A 99 14.32 -6.22 -32.03
N VAL A 100 13.58 -6.07 -30.94
CA VAL A 100 12.74 -4.90 -30.69
C VAL A 100 13.63 -3.70 -30.39
N ARG A 101 13.40 -2.59 -31.09
CA ARG A 101 14.19 -1.37 -31.00
C ARG A 101 13.29 -0.22 -30.57
N VAL A 102 13.51 0.27 -29.37
CA VAL A 102 12.87 1.50 -28.87
C VAL A 102 13.76 2.67 -29.26
N LEU A 103 13.36 3.40 -30.29
CA LEU A 103 14.11 4.45 -30.95
C LEU A 103 13.65 5.83 -30.45
N LYS A 104 14.09 6.89 -31.15
CA LYS A 104 13.77 8.28 -30.81
C LYS A 104 12.26 8.50 -30.65
N LYS A 105 11.85 9.05 -29.50
CA LYS A 105 10.45 9.30 -29.13
C LYS A 105 9.57 8.05 -29.19
N GLY A 106 10.16 6.86 -29.15
CA GLY A 106 9.46 5.60 -28.97
C GLY A 106 9.37 5.31 -27.47
N SER A 107 8.22 4.82 -27.02
CA SER A 107 8.06 4.36 -25.64
C SER A 107 7.40 2.99 -25.59
N VAL A 108 7.84 2.16 -24.64
CA VAL A 108 7.16 0.93 -24.23
C VAL A 108 6.80 1.09 -22.75
N THR A 109 5.55 0.88 -22.41
CA THR A 109 5.03 0.95 -21.05
C THR A 109 4.25 -0.32 -20.74
N ILE A 110 4.64 -1.02 -19.67
CA ILE A 110 3.98 -2.24 -19.20
C ILE A 110 3.30 -1.92 -17.86
N LEU A 111 2.02 -2.24 -17.73
CA LEU A 111 1.14 -1.85 -16.62
C LEU A 111 0.27 -3.03 -16.15
N ASP A 112 -0.41 -2.83 -15.02
CA ASP A 112 -1.57 -3.64 -14.56
C ASP A 112 -1.32 -5.16 -14.44
N GLY A 113 -0.12 -5.56 -14.05
CA GLY A 113 0.30 -6.95 -13.90
C GLY A 113 0.70 -7.62 -15.20
N ALA A 114 0.68 -6.90 -16.32
CA ALA A 114 0.95 -7.47 -17.62
C ALA A 114 2.40 -7.92 -17.78
N LYS A 115 2.57 -8.97 -18.58
CA LYS A 115 3.87 -9.52 -18.93
C LYS A 115 4.16 -9.36 -20.41
N PHE A 116 5.31 -8.77 -20.71
CA PHE A 116 5.85 -8.72 -22.06
C PHE A 116 6.96 -9.77 -22.22
N THR A 117 6.71 -10.79 -23.03
CA THR A 117 7.70 -11.83 -23.34
C THR A 117 8.29 -11.62 -24.73
N LEU A 118 9.61 -11.76 -24.85
CA LEU A 118 10.37 -11.61 -26.10
C LEU A 118 11.23 -12.86 -26.34
N ASP A 119 11.04 -13.52 -27.49
CA ASP A 119 11.96 -14.54 -28.03
C ASP A 119 13.17 -13.89 -28.74
N SER A 120 13.47 -12.64 -28.39
CA SER A 120 14.56 -11.85 -28.95
C SER A 120 15.14 -10.94 -27.87
N LYS A 121 15.99 -10.00 -28.28
CA LYS A 121 16.48 -8.94 -27.41
C LYS A 121 15.68 -7.66 -27.62
N ILE A 122 15.59 -6.83 -26.58
CA ILE A 122 15.12 -5.46 -26.68
C ILE A 122 16.28 -4.49 -26.52
N THR A 123 16.29 -3.42 -27.32
CA THR A 123 17.28 -2.35 -27.22
C THR A 123 16.61 -0.99 -27.13
N ILE A 124 16.89 -0.27 -26.06
CA ILE A 124 16.40 1.08 -25.78
C ILE A 124 17.49 2.06 -26.17
N TYR A 125 17.28 2.81 -27.24
CA TYR A 125 18.24 3.79 -27.73
C TYR A 125 18.02 5.16 -27.09
N LYS A 126 19.00 6.05 -27.24
CA LYS A 126 18.90 7.46 -26.83
C LYS A 126 17.56 8.09 -27.20
N THR A 127 16.89 8.72 -26.22
CA THR A 127 15.54 9.33 -26.32
C THR A 127 14.38 8.36 -26.57
N GLY A 128 14.63 7.05 -26.48
CA GLY A 128 13.62 6.03 -26.30
C GLY A 128 13.52 5.63 -24.83
N SER A 129 12.38 5.07 -24.45
CA SER A 129 12.09 4.75 -23.05
C SER A 129 11.39 3.42 -22.86
N LEU A 130 11.75 2.70 -21.79
CA LEU A 130 11.01 1.55 -21.30
C LEU A 130 10.57 1.83 -19.86
N ALA A 131 9.27 1.73 -19.60
CA ALA A 131 8.71 1.84 -18.26
C ALA A 131 7.91 0.59 -17.92
N ILE A 132 8.11 0.04 -16.73
CA ILE A 132 7.32 -1.08 -16.20
C ILE A 132 6.78 -0.64 -14.84
N SER A 133 5.46 -0.71 -14.67
CA SER A 133 4.77 -0.38 -13.42
C SER A 133 3.86 -1.54 -13.04
N ASN A 134 4.15 -2.23 -11.94
CA ASN A 134 3.43 -3.44 -11.54
C ASN A 134 3.36 -4.45 -12.69
N GLY A 135 4.49 -4.88 -13.26
CA GLY A 135 4.48 -5.73 -14.45
C GLY A 135 5.80 -6.45 -14.67
N ALA A 136 5.87 -7.24 -15.74
CA ALA A 136 7.04 -8.06 -16.03
C ALA A 136 7.53 -7.93 -17.48
N LEU A 137 8.86 -8.00 -17.64
CA LEU A 137 9.52 -8.17 -18.93
C LEU A 137 10.37 -9.44 -18.89
N GLU A 138 10.14 -10.35 -19.83
CA GLU A 138 10.97 -11.54 -20.03
C GLU A 138 11.63 -11.48 -21.41
N ALA A 139 12.97 -11.50 -21.44
CA ALA A 139 13.73 -11.46 -22.69
C ALA A 139 14.72 -12.62 -22.80
N GLU A 140 14.58 -13.42 -23.86
CA GLU A 140 15.43 -14.60 -24.05
C GLU A 140 16.90 -14.24 -24.37
N TYR A 141 17.13 -13.20 -25.19
CA TYR A 141 18.48 -12.89 -25.70
C TYR A 141 19.10 -11.60 -25.15
N GLY A 142 18.39 -10.89 -24.28
CA GLY A 142 18.95 -9.83 -23.43
C GLY A 142 18.26 -8.48 -23.54
N VAL A 143 18.62 -7.59 -22.63
CA VAL A 143 18.10 -6.22 -22.53
C VAL A 143 19.25 -5.23 -22.61
N ILE A 144 19.19 -4.31 -23.58
CA ILE A 144 20.26 -3.33 -23.80
C ILE A 144 19.67 -1.93 -23.66
N ASN A 145 20.09 -1.19 -22.64
CA ASN A 145 19.85 0.25 -22.56
C ASN A 145 21.03 1.00 -23.19
N GLU A 146 20.91 1.35 -24.47
CA GLU A 146 21.90 2.13 -25.24
C GLU A 146 21.59 3.64 -25.14
N LYS A 147 21.76 4.19 -23.92
CA LYS A 147 21.60 5.61 -23.57
C LYS A 147 20.15 6.12 -23.56
N GLY A 148 19.17 5.24 -23.44
CA GLY A 148 17.78 5.61 -23.18
C GLY A 148 17.46 5.61 -21.68
N ASP A 149 16.17 5.71 -21.39
CA ASP A 149 15.63 5.79 -20.03
C ASP A 149 14.85 4.51 -19.71
N VAL A 150 15.24 3.79 -18.67
CA VAL A 150 14.57 2.58 -18.20
C VAL A 150 14.10 2.77 -16.76
N ILE A 151 12.79 2.65 -16.52
CA ILE A 151 12.18 2.84 -15.20
C ILE A 151 11.40 1.59 -14.83
N LEU A 152 11.75 0.99 -13.70
CA LEU A 152 11.09 -0.19 -13.14
C LEU A 152 10.46 0.21 -11.80
N GLU A 153 9.14 0.09 -11.67
CA GLU A 153 8.36 0.37 -10.47
C GLU A 153 7.52 -0.86 -10.12
N ASN A 154 7.76 -1.50 -8.98
CA ASN A 154 7.17 -2.79 -8.61
C ASN A 154 7.24 -3.81 -9.75
N ALA A 155 8.40 -3.90 -10.39
CA ALA A 155 8.55 -4.58 -11.66
C ALA A 155 9.59 -5.69 -11.62
N LEU A 156 9.34 -6.73 -12.41
CA LEU A 156 10.26 -7.85 -12.61
C LEU A 156 10.83 -7.80 -14.03
N LEU A 157 12.14 -7.72 -14.16
CA LEU A 157 12.84 -7.91 -15.42
C LEU A 157 13.62 -9.20 -15.37
N GLN A 158 13.29 -10.12 -16.25
CA GLN A 158 13.92 -11.42 -16.36
C GLN A 158 14.60 -11.60 -17.71
N ALA A 159 15.78 -12.21 -17.71
CA ALA A 159 16.44 -12.58 -18.95
C ALA A 159 17.30 -13.84 -18.82
N ASN A 160 17.35 -14.61 -19.91
CA ASN A 160 18.29 -15.73 -20.12
C ASN A 160 19.55 -15.26 -20.85
N ALA A 161 19.92 -13.98 -20.66
CA ALA A 161 21.06 -13.37 -21.30
C ALA A 161 21.51 -12.11 -20.54
N ASN A 162 22.49 -11.40 -21.10
CA ASN A 162 23.05 -10.20 -20.51
C ASN A 162 22.04 -9.04 -20.45
N VAL A 163 22.10 -8.28 -19.35
CA VAL A 163 21.52 -6.95 -19.25
C VAL A 163 22.64 -5.93 -19.27
N LEU A 164 22.63 -5.06 -20.28
CA LEU A 164 23.65 -4.03 -20.48
C LEU A 164 23.05 -2.64 -20.35
N ASN A 165 23.40 -1.94 -19.27
CA ASN A 165 22.98 -0.56 -19.03
C ASN A 165 24.07 0.45 -19.37
N LYS A 166 23.84 1.24 -20.43
CA LYS A 166 24.65 2.40 -20.84
C LYS A 166 23.85 3.71 -20.80
N GLY A 167 22.67 3.71 -20.19
CA GLY A 167 21.81 4.87 -20.02
C GLY A 167 21.42 5.06 -18.56
N ASP A 168 20.24 5.64 -18.36
CA ASP A 168 19.67 5.81 -17.04
C ASP A 168 18.72 4.65 -16.74
N LEU A 169 18.98 3.94 -15.64
CA LEU A 169 18.16 2.84 -15.13
C LEU A 169 17.74 3.16 -13.70
N THR A 170 16.44 3.24 -13.46
CA THR A 170 15.88 3.54 -12.14
C THR A 170 15.02 2.38 -11.67
N LEU A 171 15.29 1.91 -10.44
CA LEU A 171 14.50 0.89 -9.77
C LEU A 171 13.68 1.53 -8.64
N SER A 172 12.44 1.08 -8.48
CA SER A 172 11.62 1.35 -7.31
C SER A 172 10.93 0.05 -6.94
N ASN A 173 11.37 -0.57 -5.84
CA ASN A 173 10.88 -1.87 -5.37
C ASN A 173 10.83 -2.92 -6.50
N SER A 174 11.89 -3.00 -7.30
CA SER A 174 11.93 -3.81 -8.52
C SER A 174 13.12 -4.76 -8.52
N CYS A 175 13.00 -5.87 -9.25
CA CYS A 175 14.06 -6.85 -9.40
C CYS A 175 14.45 -7.07 -10.86
N ILE A 176 15.76 -7.10 -11.11
CA ILE A 176 16.36 -7.64 -12.33
C ILE A 176 16.91 -9.03 -11.99
N ASP A 177 16.36 -10.09 -12.58
CA ASP A 177 16.69 -11.49 -12.30
C ASP A 177 17.19 -12.20 -13.58
N LEU A 178 18.48 -12.48 -13.63
CA LEU A 178 19.10 -13.15 -14.77
C LEU A 178 19.30 -14.63 -14.45
N PHE A 179 18.72 -15.51 -15.27
CA PHE A 179 18.90 -16.96 -15.11
C PHE A 179 20.29 -17.41 -15.54
N ASP A 180 20.72 -16.95 -16.72
CA ASP A 180 22.05 -17.16 -17.29
C ASP A 180 22.46 -15.87 -18.00
N GLY A 181 23.41 -15.12 -17.43
CA GLY A 181 23.81 -13.84 -17.99
C GLY A 181 24.43 -12.88 -16.99
N ASN A 182 25.09 -11.86 -17.55
CA ASN A 182 25.78 -10.83 -16.80
C ASN A 182 24.94 -9.57 -16.72
N PHE A 183 24.90 -8.96 -15.53
CA PHE A 183 24.45 -7.58 -15.39
C PHE A 183 25.66 -6.64 -15.51
N ILE A 184 25.60 -5.71 -16.46
CA ILE A 184 26.69 -4.77 -16.74
C ILE A 184 26.13 -3.35 -16.71
N ASN A 185 26.51 -2.58 -15.70
CA ASN A 185 26.18 -1.16 -15.60
C ASN A 185 27.38 -0.29 -15.95
N THR A 186 27.25 0.63 -16.89
CA THR A 186 28.33 1.57 -17.28
C THR A 186 27.95 3.03 -17.12
N THR A 187 26.75 3.35 -16.63
CA THR A 187 26.26 4.73 -16.59
C THR A 187 25.58 5.03 -15.26
N SER A 188 24.27 4.80 -15.12
CA SER A 188 23.54 5.10 -13.88
C SER A 188 22.56 3.99 -13.54
N LEU A 189 22.63 3.49 -12.31
CA LEU A 189 21.63 2.64 -11.66
C LEU A 189 21.18 3.35 -10.37
N ASP A 190 19.95 3.86 -10.36
CA ASP A 190 19.41 4.70 -9.28
C ASP A 190 18.17 4.05 -8.61
N GLY A 191 17.78 4.58 -7.45
CA GLY A 191 16.59 4.18 -6.71
C GLY A 191 16.81 2.98 -5.77
N GLN A 192 15.77 2.17 -5.58
CA GLN A 192 15.74 1.03 -4.65
C GLN A 192 15.27 -0.24 -5.37
N GLY A 193 15.99 -1.35 -5.19
CA GLY A 193 15.63 -2.62 -5.81
C GLY A 193 16.71 -3.70 -5.67
N SER A 194 16.67 -4.70 -6.54
CA SER A 194 17.59 -5.83 -6.50
C SER A 194 18.09 -6.24 -7.89
N VAL A 195 19.34 -6.67 -7.96
CA VAL A 195 19.94 -7.30 -9.15
C VAL A 195 20.44 -8.70 -8.78
N ARG A 196 19.85 -9.73 -9.38
CA ARG A 196 20.22 -11.14 -9.17
C ARG A 196 20.75 -11.74 -10.46
N THR A 197 21.89 -12.43 -10.38
CA THR A 197 22.40 -13.29 -11.47
C THR A 197 22.60 -14.70 -10.94
N ARG A 198 21.77 -15.64 -11.42
CA ARG A 198 21.77 -17.05 -10.96
C ARG A 198 22.92 -17.85 -11.54
N ASP A 199 23.33 -17.51 -12.76
CA ASP A 199 24.58 -17.98 -13.39
C ASP A 199 25.18 -16.82 -14.19
N GLY A 200 26.10 -16.07 -13.58
CA GLY A 200 26.73 -14.93 -14.24
C GLY A 200 27.26 -13.86 -13.30
N ASN A 201 27.82 -12.81 -13.88
CA ASN A 201 28.58 -11.77 -13.20
C ASN A 201 27.76 -10.49 -12.98
N VAL A 202 28.10 -9.72 -11.94
CA VAL A 202 27.61 -8.34 -11.73
C VAL A 202 28.79 -7.38 -11.84
N ILE A 203 28.78 -6.56 -12.89
CA ILE A 203 29.87 -5.64 -13.21
C ILE A 203 29.34 -4.21 -13.20
N ASN A 204 29.97 -3.36 -12.40
CA ASN A 204 29.65 -1.94 -12.33
C ASN A 204 30.84 -1.07 -12.77
N ALA A 205 30.61 -0.17 -13.71
CA ALA A 205 31.55 0.86 -14.17
C ALA A 205 30.90 2.26 -14.21
N GLY A 206 29.68 2.39 -13.64
CA GLY A 206 28.92 3.63 -13.52
C GLY A 206 28.55 3.95 -12.08
N ALA A 207 27.56 4.83 -11.92
CA ALA A 207 26.92 5.09 -10.64
C ALA A 207 25.98 3.93 -10.25
N TRP A 208 25.94 3.63 -8.95
CA TRP A 208 25.13 2.58 -8.36
C TRP A 208 24.54 3.08 -7.04
N SER A 209 23.23 3.05 -6.91
CA SER A 209 22.51 3.48 -5.70
C SER A 209 22.81 2.56 -4.52
N PRO A 210 23.05 3.10 -3.30
CA PRO A 210 23.29 2.29 -2.11
C PRO A 210 22.06 1.44 -1.71
N ASP A 211 20.86 1.79 -2.18
CA ASP A 211 19.60 1.11 -1.87
C ASP A 211 19.25 0.01 -2.90
N VAL A 212 20.17 -0.27 -3.83
CA VAL A 212 20.05 -1.42 -4.75
C VAL A 212 20.95 -2.55 -4.28
N SER A 213 20.34 -3.61 -3.74
CA SER A 213 21.04 -4.85 -3.37
C SER A 213 21.39 -5.68 -4.59
N TYR A 214 22.36 -6.59 -4.44
CA TYR A 214 22.68 -7.53 -5.49
C TYR A 214 23.13 -8.89 -4.95
N CYS A 215 23.02 -9.89 -5.81
CA CYS A 215 23.54 -11.23 -5.64
C CYS A 215 24.06 -11.76 -6.98
N ALA A 216 25.29 -12.26 -6.99
CA ALA A 216 25.92 -12.81 -8.17
C ALA A 216 26.48 -14.22 -7.89
N SER A 217 26.11 -15.19 -8.71
CA SER A 217 26.77 -16.51 -8.66
C SER A 217 28.23 -16.47 -9.15
N GLY A 218 28.53 -15.53 -10.06
CA GLY A 218 29.85 -15.34 -10.66
C GLY A 218 30.70 -14.28 -9.96
N ILE A 219 31.49 -13.58 -10.76
CA ILE A 219 32.43 -12.54 -10.32
C ILE A 219 31.68 -11.21 -10.18
N THR A 220 32.09 -10.44 -9.18
CA THR A 220 31.61 -9.08 -8.94
C THR A 220 32.73 -8.08 -9.19
N TYR A 221 32.42 -6.92 -9.78
CA TYR A 221 33.43 -5.90 -10.07
C TYR A 221 32.88 -4.49 -9.79
N ASN A 222 33.57 -3.74 -8.92
CA ASN A 222 33.30 -2.33 -8.61
C ASN A 222 31.85 -2.01 -8.16
N VAL A 223 31.16 -2.97 -7.55
CA VAL A 223 29.85 -2.73 -6.92
C VAL A 223 30.07 -2.07 -5.56
N PRO A 224 29.53 -0.86 -5.29
CA PRO A 224 29.88 -0.06 -4.11
C PRO A 224 29.10 -0.45 -2.84
N VAL A 225 28.42 -1.59 -2.85
CA VAL A 225 27.69 -2.16 -1.71
C VAL A 225 28.15 -3.61 -1.48
N ALA A 226 27.93 -4.13 -0.27
CA ALA A 226 28.17 -5.53 0.02
C ALA A 226 27.13 -6.40 -0.69
N GLU A 227 27.54 -7.58 -1.14
CA GLU A 227 26.62 -8.57 -1.69
C GLU A 227 25.65 -9.06 -0.62
N ASP A 228 24.36 -9.12 -0.95
CA ASP A 228 23.29 -9.55 -0.05
C ASP A 228 22.27 -10.40 -0.79
N CYS A 229 22.55 -11.70 -0.88
CA CYS A 229 21.65 -12.65 -1.52
C CYS A 229 20.35 -12.88 -0.73
N GLY A 230 20.33 -12.68 0.59
CA GLY A 230 19.11 -12.84 1.39
C GLY A 230 18.09 -11.76 1.05
N ALA A 231 18.51 -10.49 1.05
CA ALA A 231 17.66 -9.37 0.67
C ALA A 231 17.26 -9.44 -0.81
N THR A 232 18.20 -9.80 -1.69
CA THR A 232 17.95 -9.91 -3.14
C THR A 232 16.93 -11.02 -3.44
N ASP A 233 17.11 -12.23 -2.87
CA ASP A 233 16.17 -13.33 -3.07
C ASP A 233 14.81 -13.03 -2.48
N GLY A 234 14.76 -12.38 -1.32
CA GLY A 234 13.54 -11.88 -0.72
C GLY A 234 12.73 -11.03 -1.71
N LEU A 235 13.30 -9.94 -2.22
CA LEU A 235 12.58 -9.04 -3.14
C LEU A 235 12.26 -9.70 -4.49
N CYS A 236 13.20 -10.42 -5.08
CA CYS A 236 12.99 -11.02 -6.40
C CYS A 236 11.94 -12.14 -6.39
N ASN A 237 11.93 -12.99 -5.35
CA ASN A 237 10.90 -14.03 -5.22
C ASN A 237 9.54 -13.41 -4.89
N CYS A 238 9.54 -12.36 -4.07
CA CYS A 238 8.36 -11.57 -3.72
C CYS A 238 7.66 -11.05 -5.01
N LEU A 239 8.39 -10.44 -5.93
CA LEU A 239 7.83 -9.95 -7.21
C LEU A 239 7.37 -11.07 -8.16
N ILE A 240 7.95 -12.28 -8.08
CA ILE A 240 7.52 -13.45 -8.86
C ILE A 240 6.19 -14.01 -8.32
N THR A 241 6.04 -14.07 -7.00
CA THR A 241 4.87 -14.69 -6.35
C THR A 241 3.75 -13.69 -6.05
N ASN A 242 3.85 -12.44 -6.49
CA ASN A 242 2.98 -11.34 -6.08
C ASN A 242 2.79 -11.30 -4.56
N CYS A 243 3.91 -11.27 -3.83
CA CYS A 243 3.91 -10.92 -2.42
C CYS A 243 3.31 -9.52 -2.17
N ASP A 244 3.16 -8.69 -3.21
CA ASP A 244 2.73 -7.30 -3.12
C ASP A 244 1.20 -7.15 -3.04
N ILE A 245 0.48 -8.25 -2.78
CA ILE A 245 -0.75 -8.11 -1.97
C ILE A 245 -0.28 -8.06 -0.53
N LEU A 246 0.42 -6.97 -0.17
CA LEU A 246 0.69 -6.67 1.20
C LEU A 246 0.02 -5.36 1.65
N PRO A 247 -0.69 -5.41 2.78
CA PRO A 247 -0.83 -6.61 3.58
C PRO A 247 -2.06 -7.40 3.09
N GLY A 248 -1.84 -8.67 2.74
CA GLY A 248 -2.80 -9.64 2.23
C GLY A 248 -2.77 -10.90 3.10
N TYR A 249 -3.75 -11.80 2.93
CA TYR A 249 -3.74 -13.10 3.60
C TYR A 249 -3.41 -14.19 2.57
N SER A 250 -2.67 -15.23 2.96
CA SER A 250 -2.39 -16.37 2.08
C SER A 250 -3.68 -17.20 1.93
N PRO A 251 -4.42 -17.11 0.80
CA PRO A 251 -5.72 -17.75 0.72
C PRO A 251 -5.55 -19.26 0.80
N THR A 252 -6.21 -19.88 1.77
CA THR A 252 -6.34 -21.34 1.78
C THR A 252 -7.36 -21.76 0.72
N ILE A 253 -7.26 -23.00 0.22
CA ILE A 253 -8.36 -23.61 -0.54
C ILE A 253 -9.66 -23.50 0.26
N LYS A 254 -10.82 -23.47 -0.42
CA LYS A 254 -12.13 -23.36 0.21
C LYS A 254 -12.23 -24.24 1.48
N VAL A 255 -12.41 -23.60 2.63
CA VAL A 255 -12.53 -24.27 3.92
C VAL A 255 -14.01 -24.35 4.30
N ASN A 256 -14.47 -25.54 4.70
CA ASN A 256 -15.85 -25.77 5.14
C ASN A 256 -15.94 -25.82 6.68
N ASN A 257 -15.41 -24.80 7.35
CA ASN A 257 -15.46 -24.65 8.81
C ASN A 257 -15.91 -23.23 9.19
N PRO A 258 -16.27 -22.96 10.46
CA PRO A 258 -16.81 -21.67 10.87
C PRO A 258 -15.85 -20.50 10.62
N THR A 259 -14.53 -20.71 10.68
CA THR A 259 -13.52 -19.65 10.55
C THR A 259 -13.30 -19.15 9.12
N GLY A 260 -13.85 -19.84 8.11
CA GLY A 260 -13.63 -19.49 6.71
C GLY A 260 -12.17 -19.59 6.28
N SER A 261 -11.84 -19.14 5.08
CA SER A 261 -10.46 -19.14 4.55
C SER A 261 -9.54 -18.14 5.25
N GLU A 262 -10.10 -17.00 5.65
CA GLU A 262 -9.44 -15.82 6.17
C GLU A 262 -8.87 -16.10 7.56
N LEU A 263 -9.72 -16.42 8.54
CA LEU A 263 -9.22 -16.72 9.89
C LEU A 263 -8.46 -18.05 9.96
N THR A 264 -8.79 -19.02 9.10
CA THR A 264 -8.00 -20.26 9.00
C THR A 264 -6.57 -19.97 8.53
N SER A 265 -6.41 -19.10 7.53
CA SER A 265 -5.10 -18.65 7.05
C SER A 265 -4.34 -17.93 8.16
N LEU A 266 -4.97 -16.94 8.80
CA LEU A 266 -4.36 -16.21 9.91
C LEU A 266 -3.85 -17.15 11.01
N GLY A 267 -4.68 -18.10 11.45
CA GLY A 267 -4.29 -19.06 12.49
C GLY A 267 -3.12 -19.98 12.10
N GLN A 268 -2.83 -20.15 10.80
CA GLN A 268 -1.75 -21.01 10.30
C GLN A 268 -0.46 -20.25 10.00
N THR A 269 -0.56 -18.99 9.58
CA THR A 269 0.56 -18.22 9.03
C THR A 269 0.94 -17.01 9.87
N TYR A 270 0.27 -16.74 10.98
CA TYR A 270 0.55 -15.57 11.82
C TYR A 270 1.99 -15.62 12.35
N ASP A 271 2.81 -14.66 11.90
CA ASP A 271 4.15 -14.39 12.39
C ASP A 271 4.28 -12.89 12.68
N PRO A 272 4.20 -12.45 13.95
CA PRO A 272 4.28 -11.04 14.30
C PRO A 272 5.67 -10.43 14.08
N ASN A 273 6.73 -11.22 13.88
CA ASN A 273 8.10 -10.75 13.70
C ASN A 273 8.62 -10.92 12.26
N GLY A 274 7.91 -11.69 11.42
CA GLY A 274 8.26 -11.95 10.04
C GLY A 274 7.46 -11.11 9.06
N ASP A 275 6.21 -11.52 8.80
CA ASP A 275 5.31 -10.89 7.85
C ASP A 275 3.99 -10.50 8.56
N PRO A 276 3.90 -9.29 9.12
CA PRO A 276 2.74 -8.90 9.91
C PRO A 276 1.48 -8.81 9.02
N PRO A 277 0.36 -9.40 9.45
CA PRO A 277 -0.87 -9.40 8.67
C PRO A 277 -1.47 -8.00 8.55
N SER A 278 -2.35 -7.82 7.56
CA SER A 278 -2.90 -6.52 7.19
C SER A 278 -3.78 -5.89 8.24
N GLU A 279 -3.45 -4.67 8.67
CA GLU A 279 -4.36 -3.86 9.48
C GLU A 279 -5.65 -3.48 8.73
N SER A 280 -5.65 -3.59 7.38
CA SER A 280 -6.87 -3.39 6.57
C SER A 280 -7.79 -4.62 6.57
N ILE A 281 -7.28 -5.81 6.92
CA ILE A 281 -8.01 -7.08 6.90
C ILE A 281 -8.28 -7.58 8.33
N TYR A 282 -7.27 -7.49 9.20
CA TYR A 282 -7.28 -7.98 10.57
C TYR A 282 -6.95 -6.85 11.54
N ARG A 283 -7.80 -6.69 12.55
CA ARG A 283 -7.49 -5.83 13.70
C ARG A 283 -6.90 -6.70 14.79
N ILE A 284 -5.59 -6.63 14.98
CA ILE A 284 -4.86 -7.43 15.97
C ILE A 284 -4.32 -6.51 17.06
N ASN A 285 -4.51 -6.91 18.32
CA ASN A 285 -3.99 -6.14 19.46
C ASN A 285 -2.61 -6.65 19.91
N ASN A 286 -1.99 -5.96 20.86
CA ASN A 286 -0.67 -6.32 21.40
C ASN A 286 -0.63 -7.68 22.13
N ASN A 287 -1.78 -8.30 22.40
CA ASN A 287 -1.88 -9.62 23.02
C ASN A 287 -2.00 -10.76 21.99
N GLU A 288 -1.79 -10.47 20.69
CA GLU A 288 -1.95 -11.44 19.60
C GLU A 288 -3.40 -11.98 19.50
N GLU A 289 -4.37 -11.11 19.77
CA GLU A 289 -5.79 -11.40 19.62
C GLU A 289 -6.32 -10.65 18.39
N VAL A 290 -7.11 -11.33 17.56
CA VAL A 290 -7.75 -10.76 16.38
C VAL A 290 -9.21 -10.40 16.71
N LEU A 291 -9.66 -9.22 16.31
CA LEU A 291 -11.06 -8.83 16.41
C LEU A 291 -11.86 -9.62 15.38
N ILE A 292 -12.74 -10.48 15.87
CA ILE A 292 -13.63 -11.30 15.06
C ILE A 292 -15.07 -11.05 15.42
N GLU A 293 -15.93 -11.32 14.46
CA GLU A 293 -17.38 -11.35 14.62
C GLU A 293 -17.84 -12.79 14.45
N ILE A 294 -18.49 -13.33 15.48
CA ILE A 294 -18.98 -14.70 15.56
C ILE A 294 -20.49 -14.68 15.37
N VAL A 295 -20.98 -15.36 14.33
CA VAL A 295 -22.39 -15.64 14.14
C VAL A 295 -22.73 -16.98 14.79
N VAL A 296 -23.51 -16.92 15.85
CA VAL A 296 -23.90 -18.06 16.69
C VAL A 296 -25.14 -18.75 16.11
N LEU A 297 -25.22 -20.08 16.25
CA LEU A 297 -26.41 -20.84 15.85
C LEU A 297 -27.61 -20.56 16.77
N GLU A 298 -28.81 -20.69 16.22
CA GLU A 298 -30.06 -20.46 16.95
C GLU A 298 -30.12 -21.30 18.25
N GLY A 299 -30.40 -20.63 19.36
CA GLY A 299 -30.45 -21.26 20.70
C GLY A 299 -29.09 -21.65 21.30
N LYS A 300 -27.96 -21.35 20.65
CA LYS A 300 -26.60 -21.74 21.09
C LYS A 300 -25.78 -20.63 21.75
N TYR A 301 -26.38 -19.46 21.99
CA TYR A 301 -25.69 -18.30 22.57
C TYR A 301 -24.93 -18.62 23.86
N ASN A 302 -25.60 -19.23 24.85
CA ASN A 302 -24.96 -19.59 26.12
C ASN A 302 -23.84 -20.63 25.96
N ASP A 303 -23.96 -21.52 24.98
CA ASP A 303 -22.91 -22.50 24.68
C ASP A 303 -21.65 -21.80 24.13
N VAL A 304 -21.83 -20.77 23.29
CA VAL A 304 -20.72 -19.93 22.81
C VAL A 304 -20.13 -19.07 23.92
N LEU A 305 -20.93 -18.52 24.84
CA LEU A 305 -20.39 -17.81 26.00
C LEU A 305 -19.54 -18.71 26.90
N ASN A 306 -19.97 -19.95 27.12
CA ASN A 306 -19.19 -20.94 27.88
C ASN A 306 -17.89 -21.30 27.17
N PHE A 307 -17.92 -21.40 25.83
CA PHE A 307 -16.73 -21.61 25.02
C PHE A 307 -15.73 -20.45 25.15
N LEU A 308 -16.20 -19.21 24.99
CA LEU A 308 -15.38 -18.00 25.12
C LEU A 308 -14.79 -17.83 26.53
N ALA A 309 -15.53 -18.19 27.58
CA ALA A 309 -15.04 -18.19 28.96
C ALA A 309 -13.81 -19.11 29.15
N GLY A 310 -13.68 -20.17 28.35
CA GLY A 310 -12.49 -21.03 28.33
C GLY A 310 -11.21 -20.32 27.87
N TYR A 311 -11.33 -19.20 27.17
CA TYR A 311 -10.24 -18.33 26.73
C TYR A 311 -10.08 -17.10 27.66
N GLY A 312 -10.78 -17.07 28.80
CA GLY A 312 -10.75 -15.93 29.72
C GLY A 312 -11.61 -14.75 29.29
N ILE A 313 -12.43 -14.90 28.24
CA ILE A 313 -13.33 -13.86 27.73
C ILE A 313 -14.64 -13.91 28.52
N GLY A 314 -14.89 -12.89 29.33
CA GLY A 314 -16.08 -12.72 30.14
C GLY A 314 -17.16 -11.84 29.49
N PRO A 315 -18.32 -11.66 30.16
CA PRO A 315 -19.48 -10.94 29.63
C PRO A 315 -19.27 -9.45 29.27
N ASN A 316 -18.16 -8.85 29.71
CA ASN A 316 -17.83 -7.45 29.45
C ASN A 316 -16.75 -7.28 28.36
N ASP A 317 -16.19 -8.39 27.85
CA ASP A 317 -15.02 -8.37 26.96
C ASP A 317 -15.42 -8.42 25.47
N PHE A 318 -16.72 -8.50 25.18
CA PHE A 318 -17.25 -8.57 23.83
C PHE A 318 -18.44 -7.63 23.64
N TYR A 319 -18.65 -7.28 22.38
CA TYR A 319 -19.85 -6.60 21.94
C TYR A 319 -20.98 -7.61 21.70
N ASP A 320 -21.99 -7.54 22.55
CA ASP A 320 -23.32 -8.13 22.32
C ASP A 320 -24.12 -7.19 21.40
N ASP A 321 -24.63 -7.71 20.28
CA ASP A 321 -25.45 -6.97 19.31
C ASP A 321 -26.91 -7.45 19.27
N ARG A 322 -27.41 -8.04 20.38
CA ARG A 322 -28.81 -8.44 20.48
C ARG A 322 -29.71 -7.21 20.53
N ILE A 323 -30.41 -6.90 19.43
CA ILE A 323 -31.40 -5.81 19.35
C ILE A 323 -32.58 -6.05 20.31
N ASN A 324 -32.98 -7.30 20.55
CA ASN A 324 -33.87 -7.68 21.64
C ASN A 324 -33.64 -9.15 22.07
N THR A 325 -34.20 -9.57 23.21
CA THR A 325 -34.05 -10.95 23.74
C THR A 325 -34.80 -12.02 22.93
N VAL A 326 -35.42 -11.65 21.80
CA VAL A 326 -36.29 -12.47 20.96
C VAL A 326 -35.93 -12.40 19.46
N SER A 327 -34.91 -11.64 19.07
CA SER A 327 -34.48 -11.48 17.67
C SER A 327 -33.18 -12.24 17.48
N ASP A 328 -33.19 -13.15 16.52
CA ASP A 328 -32.08 -14.04 16.18
C ASP A 328 -30.92 -13.34 15.46
N GLU A 329 -30.50 -12.16 15.93
CA GLU A 329 -29.22 -11.58 15.58
C GLU A 329 -28.21 -11.98 16.66
N LEU A 330 -27.65 -13.16 16.41
CA LEU A 330 -26.83 -13.96 17.29
C LEU A 330 -25.34 -13.65 17.07
N LEU A 331 -24.99 -12.37 17.16
CA LEU A 331 -23.66 -11.86 16.85
C LEU A 331 -22.85 -11.58 18.11
N ILE A 332 -21.60 -12.01 18.13
CA ILE A 332 -20.63 -11.67 19.19
C ILE A 332 -19.38 -11.12 18.53
N THR A 333 -19.05 -9.84 18.79
CA THR A 333 -17.81 -9.23 18.30
C THR A 333 -16.79 -9.14 19.42
N VAL A 334 -15.62 -9.77 19.26
CA VAL A 334 -14.66 -10.01 20.34
C VAL A 334 -13.23 -10.10 19.85
N PHE A 335 -12.27 -9.65 20.65
CA PHE A 335 -10.87 -10.00 20.46
C PHE A 335 -10.64 -11.45 20.88
N PHE A 336 -10.31 -12.30 19.92
CA PHE A 336 -10.11 -13.72 20.14
C PHE A 336 -8.65 -14.12 19.90
N PRO A 337 -8.03 -14.93 20.78
CA PRO A 337 -6.64 -15.34 20.61
C PRO A 337 -6.39 -16.03 19.27
N ILE A 338 -5.40 -15.58 18.51
CA ILE A 338 -5.07 -16.16 17.20
C ILE A 338 -4.71 -17.65 17.35
N SER A 339 -4.00 -17.99 18.43
CA SER A 339 -3.67 -19.38 18.81
C SER A 339 -4.90 -20.27 19.06
N GLY A 340 -6.07 -19.69 19.36
CA GLY A 340 -7.33 -20.39 19.57
C GLY A 340 -8.13 -20.68 18.30
N LEU A 341 -7.78 -20.06 17.15
CA LEU A 341 -8.60 -20.11 15.93
C LEU A 341 -8.82 -21.53 15.41
N ALA A 342 -7.83 -22.42 15.56
CA ALA A 342 -7.97 -23.83 15.19
C ALA A 342 -9.04 -24.57 16.00
N ASN A 343 -9.28 -24.17 17.25
CA ASN A 343 -10.34 -24.74 18.08
C ASN A 343 -11.71 -24.09 17.78
N LEU A 344 -11.73 -22.76 17.56
CA LEU A 344 -12.92 -22.04 17.08
C LEU A 344 -13.48 -22.69 15.80
N ALA A 345 -12.59 -23.09 14.89
CA ALA A 345 -12.92 -23.80 13.65
C ALA A 345 -13.62 -25.16 13.86
N GLN A 346 -13.55 -25.76 15.06
CA GLN A 346 -14.18 -27.04 15.36
C GLN A 346 -15.60 -26.89 15.93
N GLN A 347 -15.99 -25.68 16.35
CA GLN A 347 -17.26 -25.40 17.02
C GLN A 347 -18.46 -25.32 16.07
N THR A 348 -18.52 -26.22 15.08
CA THR A 348 -19.55 -26.30 14.01
C THR A 348 -20.98 -26.55 14.53
N ASN A 349 -21.10 -27.01 15.76
CA ASN A 349 -22.34 -27.36 16.45
C ASN A 349 -22.92 -26.21 17.29
N ILE A 350 -22.17 -25.11 17.45
CA ILE A 350 -22.61 -23.92 18.19
C ILE A 350 -22.36 -22.60 17.43
N ILE A 351 -21.43 -22.57 16.48
CA ILE A 351 -21.12 -21.41 15.63
C ILE A 351 -21.52 -21.71 14.18
N ASN A 352 -22.19 -20.74 13.54
CA ASN A 352 -22.52 -20.77 12.12
C ASN A 352 -21.28 -20.40 11.29
N PHE A 353 -20.74 -19.20 11.51
CA PHE A 353 -19.46 -18.75 10.96
C PHE A 353 -18.84 -17.64 11.82
N ALA A 354 -17.56 -17.36 11.60
CA ALA A 354 -16.83 -16.26 12.19
C ALA A 354 -16.01 -15.55 11.11
N ARG A 355 -15.90 -14.22 11.17
CA ARG A 355 -15.17 -13.41 10.19
C ARG A 355 -14.33 -12.33 10.89
N PRO A 356 -13.22 -11.87 10.29
CA PRO A 356 -12.50 -10.73 10.81
C PRO A 356 -13.34 -9.45 10.69
N VAL A 357 -13.18 -8.53 11.64
CA VAL A 357 -13.83 -7.21 11.58
C VAL A 357 -12.90 -6.23 10.88
N SER A 358 -13.34 -5.74 9.70
CA SER A 358 -12.61 -4.71 8.95
C SER A 358 -12.77 -3.33 9.60
N PRO A 359 -11.72 -2.48 9.61
CA PRO A 359 -11.82 -1.13 10.15
C PRO A 359 -12.71 -0.24 9.27
N GLY A 360 -13.35 0.76 9.89
CA GLY A 360 -13.83 1.92 9.15
C GLY A 360 -12.65 2.71 8.58
N LEU A 361 -12.79 3.29 7.40
CA LEU A 361 -11.79 4.20 6.85
C LEU A 361 -11.86 5.54 7.58
N ASN A 362 -10.87 5.83 8.43
CA ASN A 362 -10.78 7.10 9.15
C ASN A 362 -10.13 8.16 8.23
N ASN A 363 -10.82 9.27 7.99
CA ASN A 363 -10.34 10.39 7.17
C ASN A 363 -10.21 11.67 8.01
N ALA A 364 -9.71 11.55 9.25
CA ALA A 364 -9.55 12.69 10.14
C ALA A 364 -8.13 13.30 10.07
N GLY A 365 -8.05 14.53 9.56
CA GLY A 365 -6.90 15.42 9.75
C GLY A 365 -7.05 16.24 11.04
N LEU A 366 -5.92 16.59 11.67
CA LEU A 366 -5.79 17.43 12.86
C LEU A 366 -6.17 18.91 12.61
N ILE A 367 -7.39 19.21 12.16
CA ILE A 367 -7.78 20.59 11.81
C ILE A 367 -9.01 21.05 12.59
N SER A 368 -8.87 22.20 13.26
CA SER A 368 -9.95 23.01 13.81
C SER A 368 -10.83 23.57 12.68
N SER A 369 -12.15 23.38 12.80
CA SER A 369 -13.19 23.44 11.74
C SER A 369 -13.18 24.68 10.80
N GLN A 370 -12.27 24.71 9.82
CA GLN A 370 -12.36 25.65 8.69
C GLN A 370 -13.60 25.39 7.80
N GLY A 371 -14.28 24.25 8.01
CA GLY A 371 -15.47 23.83 7.27
C GLY A 371 -16.69 24.74 7.47
N ASP A 372 -16.91 25.26 8.69
CA ASP A 372 -18.05 26.15 8.99
C ASP A 372 -17.98 27.44 8.15
N GLN A 373 -16.79 28.04 8.06
CA GLN A 373 -16.52 29.21 7.23
C GLN A 373 -16.55 28.86 5.73
N ALA A 374 -15.94 27.74 5.33
CA ALA A 374 -15.87 27.33 3.93
C ALA A 374 -17.26 27.02 3.31
N GLN A 375 -18.20 26.48 4.09
CA GLN A 375 -19.58 26.22 3.67
C GLN A 375 -20.46 27.49 3.68
N GLY A 376 -19.96 28.60 4.21
CA GLY A 376 -20.75 29.82 4.39
C GLY A 376 -21.86 29.66 5.43
N SER A 377 -21.75 28.68 6.34
CA SER A 377 -22.73 28.39 7.38
C SER A 377 -23.06 29.61 8.29
N PRO A 378 -22.12 30.54 8.58
CA PRO A 378 -22.46 31.81 9.23
C PRO A 378 -23.52 32.63 8.47
N LEU A 379 -23.53 32.60 7.13
CA LEU A 379 -24.58 33.27 6.33
C LEU A 379 -25.93 32.57 6.49
N GLY A 380 -25.93 31.24 6.59
CA GLY A 380 -27.10 30.43 6.95
C GLY A 380 -27.70 30.84 8.29
N ARG A 381 -26.86 30.86 9.33
CA ARG A 381 -27.26 31.21 10.71
C ARG A 381 -27.69 32.66 10.85
N LEU A 382 -26.90 33.61 10.33
CA LEU A 382 -27.17 35.05 10.50
C LEU A 382 -28.24 35.57 9.53
N GLY A 383 -28.26 35.06 8.29
CA GLY A 383 -29.17 35.51 7.24
C GLY A 383 -30.59 34.96 7.39
N TRP A 384 -30.72 33.70 7.83
CA TRP A 384 -32.01 33.01 7.92
C TRP A 384 -32.37 32.47 9.30
N LYS A 385 -31.56 32.74 10.33
CA LYS A 385 -31.78 32.30 11.72
C LYS A 385 -31.93 30.78 11.85
N LEU A 386 -31.19 30.03 11.04
CA LEU A 386 -31.13 28.57 11.13
C LEU A 386 -30.14 28.18 12.24
N SER A 387 -30.55 27.32 13.16
CA SER A 387 -29.71 26.88 14.29
C SER A 387 -29.51 25.36 14.36
N GLY A 388 -30.31 24.59 13.62
CA GLY A 388 -30.39 23.13 13.75
C GLY A 388 -31.50 22.65 14.70
N GLN A 389 -32.23 23.58 15.34
CA GLN A 389 -33.26 23.22 16.33
C GLN A 389 -34.23 22.15 15.83
N GLY A 390 -34.34 21.06 16.61
CA GLY A 390 -35.25 19.95 16.33
C GLY A 390 -34.73 18.93 15.33
N ILE A 391 -33.51 19.08 14.82
CA ILE A 391 -32.86 18.14 13.91
C ILE A 391 -31.80 17.34 14.66
N ARG A 392 -31.98 16.02 14.76
CA ARG A 392 -30.95 15.14 15.34
C ARG A 392 -29.97 14.65 14.28
N VAL A 393 -28.69 14.73 14.60
CA VAL A 393 -27.60 14.21 13.74
C VAL A 393 -26.95 13.01 14.43
N GLY A 394 -26.94 11.86 13.74
CA GLY A 394 -26.24 10.67 14.20
C GLY A 394 -24.83 10.61 13.63
N VAL A 395 -23.85 10.33 14.50
CA VAL A 395 -22.45 10.09 14.10
C VAL A 395 -22.10 8.64 14.43
N ILE A 396 -21.62 7.92 13.42
CA ILE A 396 -21.07 6.57 13.56
C ILE A 396 -19.59 6.69 13.24
N SER A 397 -18.74 6.47 14.24
CA SER A 397 -17.29 6.65 14.16
C SER A 397 -16.58 5.80 15.22
N ASP A 398 -15.27 5.95 15.38
CA ASP A 398 -14.43 5.09 16.21
C ASP A 398 -14.73 5.21 17.73
N SER A 399 -14.79 6.42 18.28
CA SER A 399 -15.13 6.69 19.68
C SER A 399 -15.60 8.13 19.93
N TYR A 400 -16.18 8.34 21.11
CA TYR A 400 -16.65 9.65 21.59
C TYR A 400 -15.91 10.10 22.86
N ALA A 401 -15.71 9.23 23.84
CA ALA A 401 -15.18 9.59 25.14
C ALA A 401 -14.04 8.66 25.61
N SER A 402 -13.22 8.15 24.68
CA SER A 402 -11.95 7.48 25.02
C SER A 402 -11.08 8.37 25.91
N ASN A 403 -11.06 9.69 25.65
CA ASN A 403 -10.57 10.71 26.56
C ASN A 403 -11.73 11.50 27.20
N ALA A 404 -12.26 10.99 28.31
CA ALA A 404 -13.36 11.61 29.05
C ALA A 404 -13.06 13.05 29.51
N GLN A 405 -11.81 13.36 29.86
CA GLN A 405 -11.43 14.71 30.30
C GLN A 405 -11.46 15.72 29.15
N ALA A 406 -11.01 15.33 27.96
CA ALA A 406 -11.12 16.17 26.77
C ALA A 406 -12.58 16.46 26.43
N ARG A 407 -13.43 15.42 26.41
CA ARG A 407 -14.88 15.59 26.23
C ARG A 407 -15.47 16.59 27.23
N ASP A 408 -15.14 16.50 28.51
CA ASP A 408 -15.66 17.44 29.52
C ASP A 408 -15.20 18.87 29.31
N ASN A 409 -13.96 19.06 28.85
CA ASN A 409 -13.46 20.39 28.47
C ASN A 409 -14.24 20.93 27.27
N ASP A 410 -14.48 20.10 26.25
CA ASP A 410 -15.20 20.49 25.04
C ASP A 410 -16.66 20.89 25.35
N ILE A 411 -17.34 20.16 26.25
CA ILE A 411 -18.67 20.52 26.77
C ILE A 411 -18.60 21.85 27.55
N THR A 412 -17.58 22.02 28.39
CA THR A 412 -17.41 23.23 29.21
C THR A 412 -17.13 24.47 28.36
N ASN A 413 -16.38 24.30 27.28
CA ASN A 413 -16.02 25.36 26.33
C ASN A 413 -17.14 25.67 25.33
N GLY A 414 -18.16 24.82 25.24
CA GLY A 414 -19.27 24.96 24.29
C GLY A 414 -18.96 24.44 22.89
N ASP A 415 -17.91 23.62 22.75
CA ASP A 415 -17.55 22.94 21.49
C ASP A 415 -18.38 21.66 21.27
N LEU A 416 -19.08 21.19 22.32
CA LEU A 416 -20.05 20.11 22.26
C LEU A 416 -21.36 20.50 22.96
N PRO A 417 -22.49 19.86 22.60
CA PRO A 417 -23.76 20.06 23.28
C PRO A 417 -23.69 19.83 24.81
N GLY A 418 -24.20 20.79 25.57
CA GLY A 418 -24.20 20.77 27.03
C GLY A 418 -25.33 19.96 27.67
N GLN A 419 -25.46 20.04 29.00
CA GLN A 419 -26.42 19.25 29.77
C GLN A 419 -27.89 19.46 29.38
N GLU A 420 -28.24 20.61 28.79
CA GLU A 420 -29.60 20.90 28.33
C GLU A 420 -29.97 20.12 27.04
N ASN A 421 -28.97 19.69 26.26
CA ASN A 421 -29.14 18.86 25.06
C ASN A 421 -27.96 17.88 24.92
N PRO A 422 -27.84 16.86 25.78
CA PRO A 422 -26.65 16.01 25.80
C PRO A 422 -26.59 15.08 24.59
N VAL A 423 -25.38 14.81 24.11
CA VAL A 423 -25.13 13.75 23.13
C VAL A 423 -25.59 12.41 23.69
N VAL A 424 -26.48 11.73 22.96
CA VAL A 424 -26.93 10.38 23.30
C VAL A 424 -25.94 9.37 22.72
N VAL A 425 -25.15 8.75 23.60
CA VAL A 425 -24.18 7.73 23.20
C VAL A 425 -24.87 6.37 23.21
N ALA A 426 -25.11 5.82 22.01
CA ALA A 426 -25.63 4.45 21.88
C ALA A 426 -24.60 3.41 22.33
N ARG A 427 -23.33 3.61 21.93
CA ARG A 427 -22.18 2.82 22.37
C ARG A 427 -20.89 3.60 22.14
N ASP A 428 -19.94 3.44 23.04
CA ASP A 428 -18.58 3.98 22.89
C ASP A 428 -17.57 2.82 22.80
N TYR A 429 -16.35 3.11 22.35
CA TYR A 429 -15.32 2.10 22.15
C TYR A 429 -14.88 1.45 23.48
N PRO A 430 -15.06 0.12 23.69
CA PRO A 430 -14.80 -0.55 24.95
C PRO A 430 -13.40 -1.16 25.01
N PHE A 431 -12.69 -1.27 23.88
CA PHE A 431 -11.41 -1.99 23.79
C PHE A 431 -10.22 -1.07 24.11
N GLY A 432 -10.41 -0.09 25.00
CA GLY A 432 -9.36 0.83 25.46
C GLY A 432 -9.41 2.21 24.79
N LEU A 433 -8.25 2.76 24.46
CA LEU A 433 -8.13 4.09 23.88
C LEU A 433 -8.37 4.05 22.36
N ALA A 434 -9.31 4.86 21.88
CA ALA A 434 -9.49 5.20 20.47
C ALA A 434 -9.24 6.71 20.25
N SER A 435 -9.34 7.17 19.00
CA SER A 435 -8.88 8.50 18.61
C SER A 435 -9.86 9.63 18.96
N ASP A 436 -11.10 9.28 19.31
CA ASP A 436 -12.21 10.20 19.51
C ASP A 436 -12.58 11.00 18.25
N GLU A 437 -12.48 10.37 17.08
CA GLU A 437 -12.90 10.97 15.80
C GLU A 437 -14.40 11.29 15.84
N GLY A 438 -15.22 10.42 16.43
CA GLY A 438 -16.66 10.67 16.62
C GLY A 438 -16.92 11.93 17.44
N ARG A 439 -16.11 12.21 18.47
CA ARG A 439 -16.18 13.48 19.21
C ARG A 439 -15.81 14.66 18.32
N ALA A 440 -14.71 14.56 17.57
CA ALA A 440 -14.26 15.63 16.69
C ALA A 440 -15.29 15.93 15.58
N MET A 441 -15.93 14.90 15.02
CA MET A 441 -17.03 15.05 14.06
C MET A 441 -18.24 15.75 14.69
N LEU A 442 -18.59 15.40 15.93
CA LEU A 442 -19.68 16.05 16.66
C LEU A 442 -19.38 17.53 16.97
N GLN A 443 -18.12 17.89 17.21
CA GLN A 443 -17.71 19.30 17.33
C GLN A 443 -17.98 20.07 16.03
N ILE A 444 -17.63 19.50 14.87
CA ILE A 444 -17.91 20.11 13.57
C ILE A 444 -19.43 20.29 13.35
N VAL A 445 -20.22 19.28 13.70
CA VAL A 445 -21.68 19.36 13.61
C VAL A 445 -22.20 20.49 14.50
N HIS A 446 -21.70 20.59 15.73
CA HIS A 446 -22.11 21.61 16.69
C HIS A 446 -21.72 23.03 16.25
N ASP A 447 -20.53 23.21 15.68
CA ASP A 447 -20.09 24.50 15.11
C ASP A 447 -21.02 24.99 13.99
N VAL A 448 -21.45 24.06 13.12
CA VAL A 448 -22.34 24.37 11.98
C VAL A 448 -23.77 24.61 12.45
N ALA A 449 -24.28 23.76 13.34
CA ALA A 449 -25.65 23.76 13.83
C ALA A 449 -25.70 23.63 15.36
N PRO A 450 -25.52 24.74 16.11
CA PRO A 450 -25.37 24.71 17.57
C PRO A 450 -26.59 24.20 18.36
N GLU A 451 -27.78 24.17 17.77
CA GLU A 451 -29.01 23.70 18.42
C GLU A 451 -29.51 22.34 17.87
N ALA A 452 -28.69 21.64 17.08
CA ALA A 452 -28.96 20.26 16.63
C ALA A 452 -28.83 19.23 17.76
#